data_AF-A0A0P4WH98-F1
#
_entry.id   AF-A0A0P4WH98-F1
#
_cell.length_a   1.000
_cell.length_b   1.000
_cell.length_c   1.000
_cell.angle_alpha   90.00
_cell.angle_beta   90.00
_cell.angle_gamma   90.00
#
_symmetry.space_group_name_H-M   'P 1'
#
loop_
_entity.id
_entity.type
_entity.pdbx_description
1 polymer ?
#
loop_
_entity_poly.entity_id
_entity_poly.type
_entity_poly.pdbx_seq_one_letter_code
_entity_poly.pdbx_strand_id
1 'polypeptide(L)'
;MDALDLAGAGVTEPLHRMALKHELNLVQRPPQVPEEVPETVEQWLEGLALTDYVDNFHLNGIYCPLAAISLTKRDLQLMGVYMQGHRKKILLSLAALKESLFRRQ
;
A
#
# COMPACT_ATOMS: atom_id res chain seq x y z
N MET A 1 25.72 49.63 -29.87
CA MET A 1 26.59 48.73 -30.66
C MET A 1 27.27 47.79 -29.68
N ASP A 2 26.53 46.92 -28.98
CA ASP A 2 25.81 45.71 -29.40
C ASP A 2 26.74 44.52 -29.66
N ALA A 3 26.74 43.60 -28.67
CA ALA A 3 26.72 42.14 -28.76
C ALA A 3 27.22 41.58 -27.41
N LEU A 4 26.38 41.29 -26.42
CA LEU A 4 25.49 40.14 -26.28
C LEU A 4 26.20 38.87 -25.75
N ASP A 5 25.73 38.48 -24.57
CA ASP A 5 25.67 37.14 -23.98
C ASP A 5 26.95 36.51 -23.41
N LEU A 6 26.94 36.24 -22.10
CA LEU A 6 26.95 34.87 -21.58
C LEU A 6 27.03 34.89 -20.04
N ALA A 7 25.88 34.69 -19.40
CA ALA A 7 25.69 34.06 -18.07
C ALA A 7 24.37 34.57 -17.49
N GLY A 8 23.28 34.07 -18.08
CA GLY A 8 21.94 34.23 -17.55
C GLY A 8 21.74 33.53 -16.21
N ALA A 9 20.71 34.04 -15.51
CA ALA A 9 20.07 33.51 -14.30
C ALA A 9 20.98 33.54 -13.05
N GLY A 10 20.82 34.45 -12.10
CA GLY A 10 19.56 35.00 -11.61
C GLY A 10 18.88 33.99 -10.69
N VAL A 11 18.70 34.41 -9.44
CA VAL A 11 17.77 33.85 -8.43
C VAL A 11 18.34 32.70 -7.59
N THR A 12 18.86 33.12 -6.43
CA THR A 12 18.62 32.56 -5.08
C THR A 12 17.97 31.19 -4.98
N GLU A 13 18.48 30.30 -4.13
CA GLU A 13 17.66 29.80 -3.02
C GLU A 13 18.44 28.95 -1.98
N PRO A 14 18.39 29.33 -0.68
CA PRO A 14 18.77 28.50 0.45
C PRO A 14 17.62 27.54 0.82
N LEU A 15 17.30 26.59 -0.07
CA LEU A 15 16.29 25.57 0.19
C LEU A 15 16.81 24.18 -0.19
N HIS A 16 17.47 23.55 0.78
CA HIS A 16 17.63 22.10 0.89
C HIS A 16 16.27 21.39 1.16
N ARG A 17 15.18 21.89 0.59
CA ARG A 17 13.80 21.44 0.81
C ARG A 17 13.08 21.24 -0.52
N MET A 18 13.65 20.43 -1.42
CA MET A 18 12.91 19.86 -2.55
C MET A 18 13.68 18.66 -3.14
N ALA A 19 13.56 17.50 -2.49
CA ALA A 19 13.60 16.23 -3.22
C ALA A 19 12.19 15.63 -3.16
N LEU A 20 11.24 16.38 -3.71
CA LEU A 20 9.91 15.91 -4.00
C LEU A 20 9.81 15.91 -5.52
N LYS A 21 9.30 14.79 -6.06
CA LYS A 21 8.93 14.58 -7.48
C LYS A 21 10.05 13.97 -8.33
N HIS A 22 10.27 12.67 -8.13
CA HIS A 22 10.44 11.80 -9.30
C HIS A 22 9.14 11.03 -9.48
N GLU A 23 8.62 11.15 -10.68
CA GLU A 23 7.36 10.63 -11.15
C GLU A 23 7.32 9.11 -11.02
N LEU A 24 6.28 8.59 -10.38
CA LEU A 24 5.68 7.39 -10.90
C LEU A 24 4.16 7.52 -10.85
N ASN A 25 3.65 7.94 -12.00
CA ASN A 25 2.35 7.55 -12.52
C ASN A 25 2.26 6.01 -12.52
N LEU A 26 2.06 5.39 -11.34
CA LEU A 26 1.57 4.02 -11.24
C LEU A 26 0.15 4.04 -10.68
N VAL A 27 -0.74 4.28 -11.62
CA VAL A 27 -2.02 3.61 -11.72
C VAL A 27 -2.98 3.90 -10.57
N GLN A 28 -3.91 4.80 -10.87
CA GLN A 28 -5.32 4.66 -10.47
C GLN A 28 -5.90 3.36 -11.07
N ARG A 29 -5.26 2.22 -10.81
CA ARG A 29 -5.80 0.92 -11.11
C ARG A 29 -6.86 0.75 -10.03
N PRO A 30 -8.15 0.56 -10.36
CA PRO A 30 -8.99 -0.13 -9.39
C PRO A 30 -8.19 -1.37 -8.97
N PRO A 31 -8.12 -1.70 -7.67
CA PRO A 31 -7.41 -2.89 -7.23
C PRO A 31 -7.88 -4.01 -8.16
N GLN A 32 -6.95 -4.53 -8.96
CA GLN A 32 -7.21 -5.71 -9.76
C GLN A 32 -7.38 -6.78 -8.71
N VAL A 33 -8.63 -6.97 -8.28
CA VAL A 33 -8.99 -8.10 -7.46
C VAL A 33 -8.68 -9.30 -8.36
N PRO A 34 -7.68 -10.14 -8.02
CA PRO A 34 -7.65 -11.44 -8.63
C PRO A 34 -9.05 -12.04 -8.39
N GLU A 35 -9.72 -12.46 -9.47
CA GLU A 35 -11.02 -13.13 -9.39
C GLU A 35 -10.91 -14.42 -8.54
N GLU A 36 -9.68 -14.92 -8.42
CA GLU A 36 -9.24 -15.98 -7.55
C GLU A 36 -8.92 -15.43 -6.15
N VAL A 37 -9.49 -16.10 -5.14
CA VAL A 37 -9.22 -15.76 -3.73
C VAL A 37 -7.75 -16.10 -3.45
N PRO A 38 -6.93 -15.16 -2.95
CA PRO A 38 -5.55 -15.48 -2.62
C PRO A 38 -5.50 -16.61 -1.59
N GLU A 39 -4.66 -17.62 -1.85
CA GLU A 39 -4.61 -18.84 -1.03
C GLU A 39 -3.72 -18.64 0.20
N THR A 40 -2.70 -17.77 0.11
CA THR A 40 -1.74 -17.52 1.19
C THR A 40 -1.66 -16.05 1.58
N VAL A 41 -1.13 -15.78 2.78
CA VAL A 41 -0.90 -14.41 3.27
C VAL A 41 0.11 -13.65 2.40
N GLU A 42 1.14 -14.33 1.88
CA GLU A 42 2.16 -13.74 1.02
C GLU A 42 1.56 -13.22 -0.29
N GLN A 43 0.80 -14.06 -0.98
CA GLN A 43 0.12 -13.67 -2.23
C GLN A 43 -0.87 -12.53 -1.98
N TRP A 44 -1.62 -12.61 -0.87
CA TRP A 44 -2.57 -11.58 -0.49
C TRP A 44 -1.88 -10.23 -0.22
N LEU A 45 -0.82 -10.22 0.58
CA LEU A 45 -0.09 -9.00 0.95
C LEU A 45 0.75 -8.44 -0.21
N GLU A 46 1.21 -9.28 -1.14
CA GLU A 46 1.84 -8.86 -2.40
C GLU A 46 0.89 -8.02 -3.24
N GLY A 47 -0.35 -8.49 -3.44
CA GLY A 47 -1.39 -7.72 -4.14
C GLY A 47 -1.74 -6.38 -3.46
N LEU A 48 -1.44 -6.25 -2.17
CA LEU A 48 -1.60 -5.01 -1.41
C LEU A 48 -0.32 -4.18 -1.31
N ALA A 49 0.83 -4.63 -1.83
CA ALA A 49 2.14 -4.03 -1.58
C ALA A 49 2.42 -3.84 -0.07
N LEU A 50 2.18 -4.88 0.72
CA LEU A 50 2.28 -4.92 2.19
C LEU A 50 3.04 -6.16 2.67
N THR A 51 3.95 -6.70 1.85
CA THR A 51 4.69 -7.94 2.13
C THR A 51 5.57 -7.86 3.38
N ASP A 52 5.96 -6.66 3.83
CA ASP A 52 6.66 -6.45 5.10
C ASP A 52 5.87 -6.96 6.33
N TYR A 53 4.56 -7.17 6.19
CA TYR A 53 3.73 -7.70 7.28
C TYR A 53 3.58 -9.22 7.27
N VAL A 54 4.13 -9.96 6.30
CA VAL A 54 3.99 -11.43 6.24
C VAL A 54 4.37 -12.10 7.56
N ASP A 55 5.55 -11.79 8.10
CA ASP A 55 6.01 -12.35 9.38
C ASP A 55 5.07 -11.99 10.55
N ASN A 56 4.51 -10.77 10.54
CA ASN A 56 3.59 -10.32 11.57
C ASN A 56 2.31 -11.17 11.58
N PHE A 57 1.81 -11.57 10.41
CA PHE A 57 0.66 -12.47 10.30
C PHE A 57 1.03 -13.91 10.69
N HIS A 58 2.18 -14.43 10.24
CA HIS A 58 2.65 -15.77 10.57
C HIS A 58 2.91 -15.97 12.07
N LEU A 59 3.53 -14.99 12.73
CA LEU A 59 3.78 -15.01 14.18
C LEU A 59 2.49 -15.05 15.00
N ASN A 60 1.38 -14.61 14.42
CA ASN A 60 0.04 -14.67 15.02
C ASN A 60 -0.78 -15.89 14.54
N GLY A 61 -0.15 -16.84 13.85
CA GLY A 61 -0.80 -18.08 13.38
C GLY A 61 -1.75 -17.89 12.19
N ILE A 62 -1.60 -16.79 11.44
CA ILE A 62 -2.46 -16.46 10.31
C ILE A 62 -1.67 -16.70 9.03
N TYR A 63 -2.04 -17.76 8.29
CA TYR A 63 -1.35 -18.21 7.07
C TYR A 63 -2.16 -17.98 5.79
N CYS A 64 -3.45 -17.66 5.91
CA CYS A 64 -4.31 -17.35 4.78
C CYS A 64 -5.23 -16.16 5.09
N PRO A 65 -5.69 -15.40 4.07
CA PRO A 65 -6.52 -14.22 4.27
C PRO A 65 -7.90 -14.54 4.85
N LEU A 66 -8.39 -15.78 4.66
CA LEU A 66 -9.63 -16.24 5.29
C LEU A 66 -9.52 -16.29 6.82
N ALA A 67 -8.37 -16.69 7.37
CA ALA A 67 -8.12 -16.67 8.82
C ALA A 67 -8.04 -15.23 9.37
N ALA A 68 -7.70 -14.25 8.52
CA ALA A 68 -7.67 -12.83 8.88
C ALA A 68 -9.04 -12.13 8.82
N ILE A 69 -10.10 -12.76 8.30
CA ILE A 69 -11.37 -12.09 7.92
C ILE A 69 -12.12 -11.42 9.08
N SER A 70 -11.84 -11.86 10.32
CA SER A 70 -12.44 -11.34 11.55
C SER A 70 -11.56 -10.33 12.29
N LEU A 71 -10.36 -10.01 11.79
CA LEU A 71 -9.45 -9.09 12.44
C LEU A 71 -10.01 -7.66 12.49
N THR A 72 -9.88 -7.03 13.65
CA THR A 72 -10.24 -5.62 13.85
C THR A 72 -9.04 -4.70 13.63
N LYS A 73 -9.30 -3.39 13.54
CA LYS A 73 -8.24 -2.37 13.54
C LYS A 73 -7.31 -2.45 14.76
N ARG A 74 -7.84 -2.89 15.91
CA ARG A 74 -7.07 -3.07 17.15
C ARG A 74 -6.16 -4.30 17.04
N ASP A 75 -6.67 -5.40 16.51
CA ASP A 75 -5.87 -6.62 16.34
C ASP A 75 -4.70 -6.38 15.40
N LEU A 76 -4.94 -5.72 14.26
CA LEU A 76 -3.86 -5.32 13.34
C LEU A 76 -2.80 -4.44 14.02
N GLN A 77 -3.21 -3.57 14.95
CA GLN A 77 -2.25 -2.75 15.71
C GLN A 77 -1.41 -3.59 16.67
N LEU A 78 -2.03 -4.56 17.36
CA LEU A 78 -1.33 -5.49 18.26
C LEU A 78 -0.36 -6.40 17.50
N MET A 79 -0.72 -6.75 16.26
CA MET A 79 0.12 -7.52 15.35
C MET A 79 1.27 -6.70 14.73
N GLY A 80 1.41 -5.39 15.01
CA GLY A 80 2.51 -4.58 14.46
C GLY A 80 2.17 -3.71 13.25
N VAL A 81 0.93 -3.70 12.78
CA VAL A 81 0.47 -2.82 11.70
C VAL A 81 0.05 -1.45 12.27
N TYR A 82 1.03 -0.60 12.61
CA TYR A 82 0.73 0.70 13.25
C TYR A 82 0.16 1.75 12.29
N MET A 83 0.59 1.73 11.02
CA MET A 83 0.22 2.75 10.03
C MET A 83 -1.28 2.71 9.73
N GLN A 84 -1.95 3.85 9.86
CA GLN A 84 -3.41 3.93 9.68
C GLN A 84 -3.83 3.60 8.25
N GLY A 85 -3.05 4.05 7.25
CA GLY A 85 -3.29 3.74 5.84
C GLY A 85 -3.20 2.23 5.55
N HIS A 86 -2.19 1.55 6.10
CA HIS A 86 -2.00 0.10 5.90
C HIS A 86 -3.13 -0.69 6.54
N ARG A 87 -3.52 -0.36 7.78
CA ARG A 87 -4.68 -0.97 8.44
C ARG A 87 -5.95 -0.80 7.61
N LYS A 88 -6.20 0.40 7.06
CA LYS A 88 -7.36 0.64 6.20
C LYS A 88 -7.31 -0.23 4.95
N LYS A 89 -6.15 -0.34 4.29
CA LYS A 89 -5.97 -1.15 3.08
C LYS A 89 -6.25 -2.64 3.33
N ILE A 90 -5.72 -3.18 4.43
CA ILE A 90 -5.97 -4.56 4.87
C ILE A 90 -7.46 -4.79 5.15
N LEU A 91 -8.08 -3.95 5.98
CA LEU A 91 -9.50 -4.11 6.36
C LEU A 91 -10.44 -4.02 5.15
N LEU A 92 -10.16 -3.13 4.20
CA LEU A 92 -10.93 -3.04 2.95
C LEU A 92 -10.80 -4.31 2.11
N SER A 93 -9.60 -4.89 2.02
CA SER A 93 -9.38 -6.14 1.31
C SER A 93 -10.13 -7.31 1.96
N LEU A 94 -10.12 -7.40 3.30
CA LEU A 94 -10.88 -8.42 4.04
C LEU A 94 -12.40 -8.26 3.86
N ALA A 95 -12.90 -7.02 3.83
CA ALA A 95 -14.31 -6.74 3.55
C ALA A 95 -14.72 -7.19 2.14
N ALA A 96 -13.88 -6.90 1.13
CA ALA A 96 -14.12 -7.34 -0.24
C ALA A 96 -14.07 -8.88 -0.37
N LEU A 97 -13.13 -9.53 0.32
CA LEU A 97 -13.06 -11.00 0.39
C LEU A 97 -14.35 -11.58 0.99
N LYS A 98 -14.81 -11.03 2.11
CA LYS A 98 -16.06 -11.44 2.76
C LYS A 98 -17.26 -11.31 1.81
N GLU A 99 -17.39 -10.19 1.10
CA GLU A 99 -18.45 -9.97 0.12
C GLU A 99 -18.39 -10.99 -1.04
N SER A 100 -17.19 -11.31 -1.52
CA SER A 100 -17.00 -12.32 -2.57
C SER A 100 -17.46 -13.72 -2.12
N LEU A 101 -17.19 -14.09 -0.86
CA LEU A 101 -17.64 -15.36 -0.29
C LEU A 101 -19.17 -15.45 -0.19
N PHE A 102 -19.84 -14.36 0.19
CA PHE A 102 -21.30 -14.32 0.24
C PHE A 102 -21.97 -14.42 -1.14
N ARG A 103 -21.33 -13.91 -2.19
CA ARG A 103 -21.87 -13.98 -3.56
C ARG A 103 -21.82 -15.38 -4.18
N ARG A 104 -21.06 -16.31 -3.59
CA ARG A 104 -20.88 -17.68 -4.09
C ARG A 104 -21.84 -18.69 -3.43
N GLN A 105 -22.76 -18.24 -2.58
CA GLN A 105 -23.83 -19.04 -1.96
C GLN A 105 -25.19 -18.57 -2.47
#